data_AF-A0A4R5A479-F1
#
_entry.id   AF-A0A4R5A479-F1
#
_cell.length_a   1.000
_cell.length_b   1.000
_cell.length_c   1.000
_cell.angle_alpha   90.00
_cell.angle_beta   90.00
_cell.angle_gamma   90.00
#
_symmetry.space_group_name_H-M   'P 1'
#
loop_
_entity.id
_entity.type
_entity.pdbx_description
1 polymer ?
#
loop_
_entity_poly.entity_id
_entity_poly.type
_entity_poly.pdbx_seq_one_letter_code
_entity_poly.pdbx_strand_id
1 'polypeptide(L)' 'QEYMKHGAKTDQVFQQTFTWTDGFLHPGDQPGLGVTLDVDEAGKYPYVQAYLPYNRLADGTVHDW' A
#
# COMPACT_ATOMS: atom_id res chain seq x y z
N GLN A 1 -4.03 -9.00 -11.94
CA GLN A 1 -3.96 -8.06 -10.82
C GLN A 1 -3.53 -8.86 -9.61
N GLU A 2 -2.36 -8.55 -9.05
CA GLU A 2 -1.90 -9.19 -7.82
C GLU A 2 -2.37 -8.35 -6.64
N TYR A 3 -3.07 -8.97 -5.69
CA TYR A 3 -3.53 -8.30 -4.48
C TYR A 3 -2.55 -8.56 -3.34
N MET A 4 -1.98 -7.48 -2.81
CA MET A 4 -1.23 -7.50 -1.56
C MET A 4 -2.09 -6.86 -0.49
N LYS A 5 -2.49 -7.66 0.51
CA LYS A 5 -3.30 -7.17 1.61
C LYS A 5 -2.52 -6.13 2.42
N HIS A 6 -3.17 -5.02 2.73
CA HIS A 6 -2.64 -4.01 3.63
C HIS A 6 -2.46 -4.56 5.04
N GLY A 7 -1.43 -4.08 5.74
CA GLY A 7 -1.21 -4.43 7.15
C GLY A 7 -2.15 -3.64 8.07
N ALA A 8 -2.36 -4.14 9.29
CA ALA A 8 -3.28 -3.51 10.25
C ALA A 8 -2.96 -2.03 10.54
N LYS A 9 -1.68 -1.63 10.56
CA LYS A 9 -1.29 -0.22 10.75
C LYS A 9 -1.72 0.67 9.57
N THR A 10 -1.59 0.15 8.35
CA THR A 10 -2.04 0.86 7.14
C THR A 10 -3.55 1.06 7.18
N ASP A 11 -4.31 0.03 7.59
CA ASP A 11 -5.77 0.11 7.69
C ASP A 11 -6.26 1.04 8.83
N GLN A 12 -5.44 1.23 9.87
CA GLN A 12 -5.72 2.21 10.94
C GLN A 12 -5.51 3.64 10.48
N VAL A 13 -4.48 3.90 9.65
CA VAL A 13 -4.15 5.22 9.12
C VAL A 13 -5.04 5.60 7.94
N PHE A 14 -5.29 4.65 7.03
CA PHE A 14 -6.09 4.83 5.82
C PHE A 14 -7.36 4.00 5.92
N GLN A 15 -8.44 4.66 6.34
CA GLN A 15 -9.75 4.03 6.41
C GLN A 15 -10.33 3.94 4.99
N GLN A 16 -10.50 2.72 4.50
CA GLN A 16 -10.89 2.43 3.11
C GLN A 16 -12.21 1.66 3.02
N THR A 17 -12.98 1.89 1.96
CA THR A 17 -14.28 1.22 1.73
C THR A 17 -14.20 0.04 0.78
N PHE A 18 -13.03 -0.22 0.16
CA PHE A 18 -12.92 -1.33 -0.75
C PHE A 18 -13.14 -2.65 0.00
N THR A 19 -13.69 -3.63 -0.72
CA THR A 19 -13.82 -5.00 -0.23
C THR A 19 -13.08 -5.97 -1.14
N TRP A 20 -12.60 -7.05 -0.56
CA TRP A 20 -12.04 -8.19 -1.28
C TRP A 20 -13.02 -9.35 -1.19
N THR A 21 -13.67 -9.71 -2.30
CA THR A 21 -14.67 -10.78 -2.37
C THR A 21 -14.40 -11.62 -3.60
N ASP A 22 -14.37 -12.95 -3.42
CA ASP A 22 -14.21 -13.94 -4.51
C ASP A 22 -12.98 -13.71 -5.41
N GLY A 23 -11.90 -13.15 -4.87
CA GLY A 23 -10.68 -12.87 -5.63
C GLY A 23 -10.67 -11.52 -6.35
N PHE A 24 -11.67 -10.68 -6.12
CA PHE A 24 -11.82 -9.38 -6.75
C PHE A 24 -11.86 -8.25 -5.72
N LEU A 25 -11.32 -7.09 -6.12
CA LEU A 25 -11.53 -5.83 -5.40
C LEU A 25 -12.79 -5.14 -5.92
N HIS A 26 -13.66 -4.72 -5.00
CA HIS A 26 -14.72 -3.76 -5.28
C HIS A 26 -14.38 -2.44 -4.56
N PRO A 27 -14.41 -1.27 -5.23
CA PRO A 27 -14.00 0.00 -4.62
C PRO A 27 -14.94 0.49 -3.50
N GLY A 28 -16.18 0.00 -3.50
CA GLY A 28 -17.26 0.49 -2.64
C GLY A 28 -18.09 1.57 -3.34
N ASP A 29 -19.16 2.01 -2.68
CA ASP A 29 -20.16 2.91 -3.27
C ASP A 29 -20.14 4.32 -2.65
N GLN A 30 -19.20 4.60 -1.74
CA GLN A 30 -19.09 5.93 -1.16
C GLN A 30 -18.62 6.95 -2.21
N PRO A 31 -19.16 8.19 -2.19
CA PRO A 31 -18.68 9.26 -3.06
C PRO A 31 -17.18 9.53 -2.89
N GLY A 32 -16.51 9.84 -4.00
CA GLY A 32 -15.06 10.05 -4.01
C GLY A 32 -14.31 8.72 -4.15
N LEU A 33 -13.09 8.66 -3.60
CA LEU A 33 -12.24 7.46 -3.70
C LEU A 33 -12.52 6.41 -2.61
N GLY A 34 -13.40 6.70 -1.64
CA GLY A 34 -13.69 5.79 -0.54
C GLY A 34 -12.51 5.58 0.41
N VAL A 35 -11.60 6.55 0.54
CA VAL A 35 -10.44 6.50 1.44
C VAL A 35 -10.33 7.79 2.24
N THR A 36 -10.13 7.69 3.55
CA THR A 36 -9.93 8.81 4.48
C THR A 36 -8.65 8.60 5.29
N LEU A 37 -7.87 9.67 5.47
CA LEU A 37 -6.67 9.68 6.32
C LEU A 37 -7.06 10.03 7.77
N ASP A 38 -6.70 9.16 8.71
CA ASP A 38 -6.69 9.48 10.14
C ASP A 38 -5.37 10.20 10.49
N VAL A 39 -5.45 11.51 10.71
CA VAL A 39 -4.27 12.36 10.94
C VAL A 39 -3.63 12.10 12.32
N ASP A 40 -4.43 11.78 13.33
CA ASP A 40 -3.93 11.53 14.69
C ASP A 40 -3.21 10.18 14.75
N GLU A 41 -3.73 9.17 14.05
CA GLU A 41 -3.04 7.89 13.90
C GLU A 41 -1.78 8.04 13.04
N ALA A 42 -1.86 8.73 11.90
CA ALA A 42 -0.70 9.00 11.04
C ALA A 42 0.44 9.70 11.80
N GLY A 43 0.10 10.65 12.67
CA GLY A 43 1.05 11.42 13.48
C GLY A 43 1.93 10.57 14.41
N LYS A 44 1.57 9.31 14.65
CA LYS A 44 2.36 8.37 15.47
C LYS A 44 3.54 7.76 14.72
N TYR A 45 3.57 7.88 13.39
CA TYR A 45 4.56 7.21 12.53
C TYR A 45 5.41 8.27 11.79
N PRO A 46 6.56 8.67 12.36
CA PRO A 46 7.45 9.61 11.68
C PRO A 46 8.00 8.98 10.39
N TYR A 47 8.32 9.84 9.42
CA TYR A 47 8.95 9.39 8.17
C TYR A 47 10.23 8.59 8.45
N VAL A 48 10.35 7.45 7.79
CA VAL A 48 11.56 6.63 7.77
C VAL A 48 11.96 6.42 6.32
N GLN A 49 13.20 6.76 6.01
CA GLN A 49 13.75 6.58 4.67
C GLN A 49 13.88 5.09 4.34
N ALA A 50 13.35 4.70 3.18
CA ALA A 50 13.45 3.34 2.65
C ALA A 50 13.73 3.41 1.14
N TYR A 51 14.54 2.48 0.65
CA TYR A 51 14.89 2.36 -0.77
C TYR A 51 14.34 1.06 -1.34
N LEU A 52 13.89 1.09 -2.58
CA LEU A 52 13.69 -0.14 -3.34
C LEU A 52 15.05 -0.82 -3.55
N PRO A 53 15.09 -2.16 -3.64
CA PRO A 53 16.30 -2.85 -4.04
C PRO A 53 16.67 -2.50 -5.48
N TYR A 54 17.93 -2.72 -5.84
CA TYR A 54 18.38 -2.73 -7.24
C TYR A 54 18.83 -4.13 -7.60
N ASN A 55 18.81 -4.46 -8.88
CA ASN A 55 19.22 -5.76 -9.37
C ASN A 55 20.50 -5.68 -10.20
N ARG A 56 21.31 -6.73 -10.17
CA ARG A 56 22.52 -6.87 -11.00
C ARG A 56 22.64 -8.28 -11.53
N LEU A 57 23.13 -8.41 -12.76
CA LEU A 57 23.54 -9.69 -13.33
C LEU A 57 24.78 -10.22 -12.59
N ALA A 58 25.10 -11.51 -12.79
CA ALA A 58 26.25 -12.15 -12.16
C ALA A 58 27.60 -11.49 -12.51
N ASP A 59 27.68 -10.80 -13.64
CA ASP A 59 28.86 -10.01 -14.07
C ASP A 59 28.91 -8.58 -13.47
N GLY A 60 27.91 -8.22 -12.68
CA GLY A 60 27.79 -6.92 -12.03
C GLY A 60 27.06 -5.85 -12.84
N THR A 61 26.63 -6.13 -14.07
CA THR A 61 25.85 -5.20 -14.90
C THR A 61 24.52 -4.86 -14.22
N VAL A 62 24.15 -3.58 -14.19
CA VAL A 62 22.85 -3.14 -13.66
C VAL A 62 21.73 -3.73 -14.51
N HIS A 63 20.72 -4.27 -13.85
CA HIS A 63 19.55 -4.84 -14.49
C HIS A 63 18.27 -4.35 -13.83
N ASP A 64 17.15 -4.57 -14.51
CA ASP A 64 15.84 -4.23 -14.00
C ASP A 64 15.56 -5.06 -12.73
N TRP A 65 15.10 -4.36 -11.69
CA TRP A 65 14.59 -4.97 -10.47
C TRP A 65 13.11 -5.30 -10.63
#